data_AF-A0A9D4QDU0-F1
#
_entry.id   AF-A0A9D4QDU0-F1
#
_cell.length_a   1.000
_cell.length_b   1.000
_cell.length_c   1.000
_cell.angle_alpha   90.00
_cell.angle_beta   90.00
_cell.angle_gamma   90.00
#
_symmetry.space_group_name_H-M   'P 1'
#
loop_
_entity.id
_entity.type
_entity.pdbx_description
1 polymer ?
#
loop_
_entity_poly.entity_id
_entity_poly.type
_entity_poly.pdbx_seq_one_letter_code
_entity_poly.pdbx_strand_id
1 'polypeptide(L)'
;MDPPSTLVTENGIHCLDSARLSLMAERLNDNLRSGGVDLQASCSDVPSKTKCWLRLHLPAVNEVLWKVSMQLVEHAPGALTLSHIERDDVNTLRTDTSFMDGAILLYSLLERHVCIKRLVLNTMAFPLWHFPSLLGNALLANRGIVEVEEHPVDIAKSWWKTRQCRALSCALGDLSPRLSCLDASSLKLDRISTECLANGITKSNLRHLRLCNGMSASMTRKLMSAVISCQSLTSLEFAARSLLQVP
;
A
#
# COMPACT_ATOMS: atom_id res chain seq x y z
N MET A 1 6.26 21.84 5.09
CA MET A 1 5.77 20.91 6.13
C MET A 1 6.84 19.87 6.42
N ASP A 2 7.42 19.95 7.62
CA ASP A 2 8.40 18.97 8.10
C ASP A 2 7.75 17.60 8.31
N PRO A 3 8.49 16.49 8.09
CA PRO A 3 7.99 15.16 8.37
C PRO A 3 7.56 15.03 9.85
N PRO A 4 6.38 14.45 10.16
CA PRO A 4 6.07 14.09 11.55
C PRO A 4 7.14 13.13 12.08
N SER A 5 7.70 13.46 13.25
CA SER A 5 8.70 12.63 13.95
C SER A 5 8.25 11.17 14.02
N THR A 6 8.98 10.29 13.34
CA THR A 6 8.69 8.85 13.14
C THR A 6 9.05 8.00 14.36
N LEU A 7 9.89 8.52 15.26
CA LEU A 7 10.46 7.75 16.39
C LEU A 7 9.44 7.37 17.48
N VAL A 8 8.26 8.02 17.52
CA VAL A 8 7.28 7.80 18.60
C VAL A 8 6.21 6.77 18.23
N THR A 9 5.93 6.56 16.94
CA THR A 9 4.74 5.79 16.51
C THR A 9 4.96 4.32 16.20
N GLU A 10 6.12 3.88 15.68
CA GLU A 10 6.40 2.43 15.59
C GLU A 10 6.46 1.80 16.99
N ASN A 11 7.01 2.53 17.96
CA ASN A 11 6.99 2.14 19.37
C ASN A 11 5.57 2.12 19.97
N GLY A 12 4.61 2.86 19.41
CA GLY A 12 3.24 2.88 19.91
C GLY A 12 2.50 1.54 19.74
N ILE A 13 2.74 0.83 18.62
CA ILE A 13 2.21 -0.53 18.42
C ILE A 13 3.09 -1.58 19.09
N HIS A 14 4.42 -1.39 19.11
CA HIS A 14 5.31 -2.30 19.87
C HIS A 14 5.13 -2.20 21.40
N CYS A 15 4.61 -1.09 21.93
CA CYS A 15 4.21 -0.92 23.33
C CYS A 15 2.76 -1.35 23.62
N LEU A 16 1.96 -1.65 22.60
CA LEU A 16 0.68 -2.34 22.79
C LEU A 16 0.99 -3.84 22.80
N ASP A 17 0.82 -4.48 23.96
CA ASP A 17 0.94 -5.94 23.99
C ASP A 17 -0.08 -6.57 23.03
N SER A 18 0.25 -7.79 22.56
CA SER A 18 -0.59 -8.52 21.60
C SER A 18 -2.04 -8.71 22.10
N ALA A 19 -2.27 -8.79 23.40
CA ALA A 19 -3.61 -8.95 23.95
C ALA A 19 -4.44 -7.65 23.82
N ARG A 20 -3.83 -6.48 23.98
CA ARG A 20 -4.50 -5.19 23.73
C ARG A 20 -4.89 -5.03 22.27
N LEU A 21 -4.02 -5.41 21.33
CA LEU A 21 -4.34 -5.38 19.90
C LEU A 21 -5.47 -6.35 19.57
N SER A 22 -5.46 -7.56 20.14
CA SER A 22 -6.56 -8.52 19.97
C SER A 22 -7.89 -7.98 20.50
N LEU A 23 -7.92 -7.41 21.71
CA LEU A 23 -9.13 -6.80 22.27
C LEU A 23 -9.67 -5.65 21.41
N MET A 24 -8.78 -4.83 20.85
CA MET A 24 -9.17 -3.75 19.94
C MET A 24 -9.76 -4.31 18.64
N ALA A 25 -9.16 -5.36 18.08
CA ALA A 25 -9.65 -6.02 16.88
C ALA A 25 -10.99 -6.72 17.10
N GLU A 26 -11.19 -7.38 18.25
CA GLU A 26 -12.46 -7.99 18.65
C GLU A 26 -13.55 -6.94 18.76
N ARG A 27 -13.31 -5.86 19.49
CA ARG A 27 -14.27 -4.75 19.63
C ARG A 27 -14.63 -4.12 18.29
N LEU A 28 -13.64 -3.89 17.41
CA LEU A 28 -13.89 -3.38 16.07
C LEU A 28 -14.77 -4.35 15.27
N ASN A 29 -14.47 -5.65 15.34
CA ASN A 29 -15.25 -6.67 14.66
C ASN A 29 -16.69 -6.71 15.19
N ASP A 30 -16.90 -6.62 16.50
CA ASP A 30 -18.24 -6.59 17.11
C ASP A 30 -19.05 -5.36 16.68
N ASN A 31 -18.42 -4.18 16.70
CA ASN A 31 -19.04 -2.94 16.25
C ASN A 31 -19.46 -3.04 14.78
N LEU A 32 -18.57 -3.56 13.93
CA LEU A 32 -18.86 -3.73 12.50
C LEU A 32 -19.93 -4.79 12.25
N ARG A 33 -19.92 -5.91 13.00
CA ARG A 33 -20.92 -6.97 12.91
C ARG A 33 -22.31 -6.49 13.26
N SER A 34 -22.44 -5.57 14.22
CA SER A 34 -23.73 -4.93 14.53
C SER A 34 -24.32 -4.18 13.34
N GLY A 35 -23.47 -3.70 12.42
CA GLY A 35 -23.84 -3.06 11.15
C GLY A 35 -23.86 -4.01 9.94
N GLY A 36 -23.76 -5.32 10.15
CA GLY A 36 -23.76 -6.34 9.08
C GLY A 36 -22.40 -6.60 8.41
N VAL A 37 -21.32 -6.01 8.93
CA VAL A 37 -19.95 -6.21 8.42
C VAL A 37 -19.25 -7.32 9.20
N ASP A 38 -18.88 -8.40 8.54
CA ASP A 38 -18.09 -9.47 9.14
C ASP A 38 -16.67 -9.50 8.56
N LEU A 39 -15.69 -8.95 9.29
CA LEU A 39 -14.28 -8.94 8.88
C LEU A 39 -13.67 -10.33 8.75
N GLN A 40 -14.29 -11.34 9.36
CA GLN A 40 -13.84 -12.73 9.29
C GLN A 40 -14.42 -13.45 8.06
N ALA A 41 -15.50 -12.95 7.47
CA ALA A 41 -16.10 -13.54 6.28
C ALA A 41 -15.24 -13.25 5.05
N SER A 42 -14.68 -14.30 4.45
CA SER A 42 -13.93 -14.19 3.21
C SER A 42 -14.80 -13.76 2.04
N CYS A 43 -14.24 -13.02 1.09
CA CYS A 43 -14.89 -12.85 -0.21
C CYS A 43 -14.85 -14.19 -0.97
N SER A 44 -15.95 -14.54 -1.65
CA SER A 44 -15.90 -15.59 -2.67
C SER A 44 -15.42 -14.98 -3.98
N ASP A 45 -14.25 -15.38 -4.48
CA ASP A 45 -13.69 -14.96 -5.79
C ASP A 45 -14.31 -15.77 -6.94
N VAL A 46 -15.59 -16.13 -6.82
CA VAL A 46 -16.27 -16.94 -7.84
C VAL A 46 -16.75 -15.98 -8.93
N PRO A 47 -16.22 -16.08 -10.16
CA PRO A 47 -16.73 -15.30 -11.29
C PRO A 47 -18.22 -15.64 -11.44
N SER A 48 -19.09 -14.62 -11.47
CA SER A 48 -20.58 -14.67 -11.41
C SER A 48 -21.24 -14.59 -10.03
N LYS A 49 -20.52 -14.71 -8.91
CA LYS A 49 -21.05 -14.43 -7.57
C LYS A 49 -20.40 -13.15 -7.03
N THR A 50 -20.87 -12.00 -7.52
CA THR A 50 -20.50 -10.64 -7.08
C THR A 50 -21.03 -10.31 -5.66
N LYS A 51 -20.84 -11.22 -4.70
CA LYS A 51 -21.37 -11.12 -3.34
C LYS A 51 -20.24 -10.99 -2.30
N CYS A 52 -19.19 -10.21 -2.57
CA CYS A 52 -18.38 -9.79 -1.42
C CYS A 52 -19.20 -8.76 -0.63
N TRP A 53 -19.52 -9.09 0.62
CA TRP A 53 -20.28 -8.24 1.54
C TRP A 53 -19.66 -6.84 1.63
N LEU A 54 -18.33 -6.75 1.51
CA LEU A 54 -17.56 -5.51 1.58
C LEU A 54 -18.09 -4.43 0.62
N ARG A 55 -18.61 -4.84 -0.55
CA ARG A 55 -19.20 -3.90 -1.51
C ARG A 55 -20.45 -3.20 -0.97
N LEU A 56 -21.31 -3.92 -0.26
CA LEU A 56 -22.56 -3.39 0.30
C LEU A 56 -22.32 -2.49 1.52
N HIS A 57 -21.13 -2.60 2.12
CA HIS A 57 -20.78 -1.90 3.34
C HIS A 57 -19.61 -0.92 3.16
N LEU A 58 -19.29 -0.52 1.92
CA LEU A 58 -18.23 0.46 1.65
C LEU A 58 -18.39 1.76 2.45
N PRO A 59 -19.59 2.36 2.64
CA PRO A 59 -19.72 3.57 3.45
C PRO A 59 -19.25 3.37 4.90
N ALA A 60 -19.75 2.35 5.59
CA ALA A 60 -19.37 2.07 6.99
C ALA A 60 -17.89 1.70 7.14
N VAL A 61 -17.34 0.96 6.17
CA VAL A 61 -15.91 0.61 6.16
C VAL A 61 -15.05 1.84 5.90
N ASN A 62 -15.46 2.72 4.99
CA ASN A 62 -14.73 3.94 4.67
C ASN A 62 -14.75 4.94 5.82
N GLU A 63 -15.83 5.05 6.59
CA GLU A 63 -15.86 5.88 7.82
C GLU A 63 -14.71 5.53 8.78
N VAL A 64 -14.37 4.24 8.88
CA VAL A 64 -13.25 3.78 9.72
C VAL A 64 -11.91 3.92 9.01
N LEU A 65 -11.80 3.59 7.72
CA LEU A 65 -10.56 3.74 6.94
C LEU A 65 -10.12 5.22 6.80
N TRP A 66 -11.06 6.14 6.81
CA TRP A 66 -10.79 7.58 6.78
C TRP A 66 -9.95 8.06 7.95
N LYS A 67 -10.00 7.37 9.10
CA LYS A 67 -9.15 7.62 10.27
C LYS A 67 -7.67 7.35 10.00
N VAL A 68 -7.36 6.64 8.90
CA VAL A 68 -5.98 6.43 8.41
C VAL A 68 -5.80 6.98 6.99
N SER A 69 -6.64 7.95 6.58
CA SER A 69 -6.57 8.58 5.25
C SER A 69 -6.60 7.58 4.08
N MET A 70 -7.34 6.50 4.24
CA MET A 70 -7.54 5.48 3.20
C MET A 70 -9.03 5.33 2.87
N GLN A 71 -9.33 4.82 1.68
CA GLN A 71 -10.68 4.42 1.28
C GLN A 71 -10.66 3.24 0.32
N LEU A 72 -11.78 2.52 0.29
CA LEU A 72 -12.11 1.55 -0.74
C LEU A 72 -13.11 2.14 -1.74
N VAL A 73 -12.83 1.94 -3.02
CA VAL A 73 -13.71 2.32 -4.13
C VAL A 73 -13.83 1.14 -5.08
N GLU A 74 -15.05 0.84 -5.55
CA GLU A 74 -15.25 -0.16 -6.61
C GLU A 74 -14.93 0.47 -7.97
N HIS A 75 -13.90 -0.01 -8.65
CA HIS A 75 -13.53 0.48 -9.98
C HIS A 75 -14.07 -0.41 -11.12
N ALA A 76 -14.39 -1.67 -10.81
CA ALA A 76 -15.08 -2.59 -11.69
C ALA A 76 -15.92 -3.57 -10.85
N PRO A 77 -16.97 -4.19 -11.41
CA PRO A 77 -17.83 -5.11 -10.65
C PRO A 77 -17.04 -6.20 -9.91
N GLY A 78 -17.05 -6.15 -8.57
CA GLY A 78 -16.32 -7.09 -7.72
C GLY A 78 -14.83 -6.82 -7.54
N ALA A 79 -14.30 -5.72 -8.09
CA ALA A 79 -12.92 -5.30 -7.97
C ALA A 79 -12.81 -3.95 -7.24
N LEU A 80 -12.17 -3.97 -6.08
CA LEU A 80 -11.96 -2.81 -5.23
C LEU A 80 -10.54 -2.25 -5.40
N THR A 81 -10.47 -0.93 -5.30
CA THR A 81 -9.24 -0.16 -5.16
C THR A 81 -9.15 0.37 -3.74
N LEU A 82 -8.06 0.05 -3.05
CA LEU A 82 -7.67 0.70 -1.81
C LEU A 82 -6.79 1.90 -2.15
N SER A 83 -7.23 3.12 -1.81
CA SER A 83 -6.56 4.36 -2.20
C SER A 83 -6.42 5.32 -1.03
N HIS A 84 -5.37 6.14 -1.07
CA HIS A 84 -5.21 7.26 -0.14
C HIS A 84 -6.21 8.40 -0.43
N ILE A 85 -6.65 9.10 0.61
CA ILE A 85 -7.38 10.37 0.51
C ILE A 85 -6.54 11.49 1.09
N GLU A 86 -6.28 12.54 0.31
CA GLU A 86 -5.64 13.77 0.81
C GLU A 86 -6.58 14.42 1.84
N ARG A 87 -6.10 14.57 3.08
CA ARG A 87 -6.78 15.29 4.16
C ARG A 87 -5.91 16.46 4.59
N ASP A 88 -6.51 17.63 4.67
CA ASP A 88 -5.82 18.85 5.11
C ASP A 88 -5.49 18.84 6.62
N ASP A 89 -6.01 17.88 7.39
CA ASP A 89 -5.97 17.86 8.86
C ASP A 89 -5.05 16.79 9.50
N VAL A 90 -4.02 16.30 8.81
CA VAL A 90 -3.13 15.19 9.25
C VAL A 90 -2.68 15.24 10.73
N ASN A 91 -2.57 16.43 11.34
CA ASN A 91 -2.24 16.60 12.75
C ASN A 91 -3.34 16.12 13.74
N THR A 92 -4.62 16.12 13.35
CA THR A 92 -5.76 15.70 14.17
C THR A 92 -5.85 14.19 14.31
N LEU A 93 -5.31 13.43 13.34
CA LEU A 93 -5.28 11.96 13.37
C LEU A 93 -4.38 11.40 14.49
N ARG A 94 -3.39 12.18 14.97
CA ARG A 94 -2.38 11.71 15.93
C ARG A 94 -2.88 11.59 17.36
N THR A 95 -3.99 12.25 17.72
CA THR A 95 -4.47 12.32 19.11
C THR A 95 -5.63 11.38 19.41
N ASP A 96 -6.25 10.80 18.38
CA ASP A 96 -7.46 10.00 18.54
C ASP A 96 -7.11 8.50 18.55
N THR A 97 -7.42 7.79 19.63
CA THR A 97 -7.25 6.33 19.74
C THR A 97 -8.00 5.58 18.64
N SER A 98 -8.91 6.25 17.94
CA SER A 98 -9.64 5.73 16.79
C SER A 98 -8.77 5.40 15.56
N PHE A 99 -7.55 5.95 15.41
CA PHE A 99 -6.68 5.60 14.26
C PHE A 99 -6.29 4.11 14.27
N MET A 100 -6.21 3.49 15.45
CA MET A 100 -5.90 2.07 15.59
C MET A 100 -6.99 1.20 14.98
N ASP A 101 -8.26 1.59 15.08
CA ASP A 101 -9.36 0.88 14.41
C ASP A 101 -9.17 0.92 12.88
N GLY A 102 -8.79 2.09 12.35
CA GLY A 102 -8.49 2.26 10.93
C GLY A 102 -7.31 1.41 10.48
N ALA A 103 -6.24 1.33 11.28
CA ALA A 103 -5.08 0.49 11.00
C ALA A 103 -5.45 -1.01 11.03
N ILE A 104 -6.12 -1.48 12.09
CA ILE A 104 -6.57 -2.87 12.23
C ILE A 104 -7.45 -3.26 11.04
N LEU A 105 -8.41 -2.39 10.67
CA LEU A 105 -9.28 -2.61 9.54
C LEU A 105 -8.50 -2.70 8.22
N LEU A 106 -7.61 -1.73 7.96
CA LEU A 106 -6.78 -1.68 6.75
C LEU A 106 -5.99 -2.98 6.54
N TYR A 107 -5.31 -3.45 7.58
CA TYR A 107 -4.50 -4.66 7.49
C TYR A 107 -5.35 -5.93 7.39
N SER A 108 -6.46 -6.00 8.13
CA SER A 108 -7.40 -7.14 8.03
C SER A 108 -8.00 -7.25 6.63
N LEU A 109 -8.35 -6.11 6.02
CA LEU A 109 -8.86 -6.04 4.67
C LEU A 109 -7.82 -6.53 3.65
N LEU A 110 -6.59 -6.02 3.74
CA LEU A 110 -5.50 -6.45 2.87
C LEU A 110 -5.20 -7.95 3.04
N GLU A 111 -5.18 -8.48 4.25
CA GLU A 111 -4.86 -9.89 4.46
C GLU A 111 -5.92 -10.84 3.87
N ARG A 112 -7.21 -10.48 3.93
CA ARG A 112 -8.33 -11.42 3.70
C ARG A 112 -9.13 -11.18 2.43
N HIS A 113 -9.16 -9.95 1.93
CA HIS A 113 -10.08 -9.56 0.86
C HIS A 113 -9.41 -9.59 -0.52
N VAL A 114 -9.55 -10.74 -1.19
CA VAL A 114 -9.08 -10.96 -2.56
C VAL A 114 -9.79 -10.11 -3.62
N CYS A 115 -10.90 -9.46 -3.27
CA CYS A 115 -11.56 -8.49 -4.15
C CYS A 115 -10.79 -7.16 -4.24
N ILE A 116 -9.83 -6.89 -3.35
CA ILE A 116 -8.93 -5.74 -3.46
C ILE A 116 -7.90 -6.08 -4.53
N LYS A 117 -8.08 -5.49 -5.72
CA LYS A 117 -7.23 -5.76 -6.90
C LYS A 117 -6.18 -4.68 -7.12
N ARG A 118 -6.46 -3.44 -6.70
CA ARG A 118 -5.57 -2.29 -6.88
C ARG A 118 -5.26 -1.62 -5.56
N LEU A 119 -4.00 -1.24 -5.39
CA LEU A 119 -3.51 -0.41 -4.31
C LEU A 119 -2.94 0.89 -4.88
N VAL A 120 -3.49 2.02 -4.47
CA VAL A 120 -3.01 3.35 -4.85
C VAL A 120 -2.46 4.04 -3.61
N LEU A 121 -1.14 4.16 -3.53
CA LEU A 121 -0.47 4.81 -2.41
C LEU A 121 -0.04 6.23 -2.77
N ASN A 122 -0.24 7.14 -1.83
CA ASN A 122 0.32 8.48 -1.86
C ASN A 122 1.58 8.49 -0.98
N THR A 123 2.57 9.31 -1.29
CA THR A 123 3.78 9.50 -0.47
C THR A 123 3.51 9.91 0.97
N MET A 124 2.34 10.50 1.24
CA MET A 124 1.81 10.90 2.54
C MET A 124 0.84 9.88 3.16
N ALA A 125 0.62 8.73 2.52
CA ALA A 125 -0.32 7.73 3.03
C ALA A 125 0.09 7.26 4.43
N PHE A 126 -0.84 7.38 5.38
CA PHE A 126 -0.66 6.97 6.77
C PHE A 126 0.06 5.62 6.96
N PRO A 127 -0.34 4.50 6.30
CA PRO A 127 0.34 3.23 6.50
C PRO A 127 1.82 3.23 6.10
N LEU A 128 2.23 4.07 5.14
CA LEU A 128 3.64 4.23 4.76
C LEU A 128 4.46 4.99 5.79
N TRP A 129 3.81 5.85 6.59
CA TRP A 129 4.48 6.67 7.59
C TRP A 129 4.58 6.00 8.94
N HIS A 130 3.55 5.24 9.30
CA HIS A 130 3.43 4.73 10.65
C HIS A 130 3.77 3.24 10.75
N PHE A 131 3.41 2.40 9.76
CA PHE A 131 3.59 0.95 9.86
C PHE A 131 4.00 0.29 8.53
N PRO A 132 5.15 0.68 7.96
CA PRO A 132 5.60 0.18 6.66
C PRO A 132 5.80 -1.34 6.62
N SER A 133 6.33 -1.94 7.70
CA SER A 133 6.56 -3.38 7.78
C SER A 133 5.25 -4.16 7.83
N LEU A 134 4.25 -3.65 8.57
CA LEU A 134 2.93 -4.26 8.66
C LEU A 134 2.20 -4.18 7.32
N LEU A 135 2.35 -3.07 6.60
CA LEU A 135 1.89 -2.96 5.22
C LEU A 135 2.55 -4.00 4.32
N GLY A 136 3.87 -4.12 4.35
CA GLY A 136 4.58 -5.14 3.57
C GLY A 136 4.03 -6.55 3.81
N ASN A 137 3.86 -6.94 5.07
CA ASN A 137 3.31 -8.26 5.44
C ASN A 137 1.87 -8.45 4.95
N ALA A 138 1.01 -7.44 5.10
CA ALA A 138 -0.37 -7.52 4.65
C ALA A 138 -0.48 -7.63 3.12
N LEU A 139 0.41 -6.95 2.38
CA LEU A 139 0.48 -7.09 0.93
C LEU A 139 0.88 -8.52 0.52
N LEU A 140 1.90 -9.09 1.17
CA LEU A 140 2.34 -10.47 0.90
C LEU A 140 1.20 -11.49 1.13
N ALA A 141 0.42 -11.29 2.19
CA ALA A 141 -0.71 -12.15 2.51
C ALA A 141 -1.88 -11.98 1.52
N ASN A 142 -2.10 -10.76 1.02
CA ASN A 142 -3.14 -10.49 0.04
C ASN A 142 -2.90 -11.31 -1.24
N ARG A 143 -3.93 -11.99 -1.75
CA ARG A 143 -3.86 -12.77 -3.01
C ARG A 143 -4.57 -12.12 -4.20
N GLY A 144 -5.26 -11.01 -3.97
CA GLY A 144 -6.06 -10.29 -4.97
C GLY A 144 -5.32 -9.17 -5.69
N ILE A 145 -4.33 -8.54 -5.07
CA ILE A 145 -3.64 -7.38 -5.62
C ILE A 145 -2.85 -7.77 -6.87
N VAL A 146 -3.19 -7.09 -7.96
CA VAL A 146 -2.56 -7.19 -9.27
C VAL A 146 -1.96 -5.84 -9.71
N GLU A 147 -2.34 -4.73 -9.08
CA GLU A 147 -1.88 -3.40 -9.45
C GLU A 147 -1.45 -2.61 -8.21
N VAL A 148 -0.24 -2.07 -8.24
CA VAL A 148 0.27 -1.12 -7.24
C VAL A 148 0.69 0.15 -7.94
N GLU A 149 0.03 1.27 -7.63
CA GLU A 149 0.19 2.55 -8.31
C GLU A 149 0.47 3.69 -7.31
N GLU A 150 1.09 4.76 -7.78
CA GLU A 150 1.19 6.02 -7.04
C GLU A 150 -0.02 6.92 -7.34
N HIS A 151 -0.50 7.67 -6.34
CA HIS A 151 -1.66 8.54 -6.52
C HIS A 151 -1.37 9.64 -7.59
N PRO A 152 -2.26 9.90 -8.56
CA PRO A 152 -2.00 10.84 -9.66
C PRO A 152 -1.67 12.28 -9.21
N VAL A 153 -2.31 12.75 -8.12
CA VAL A 153 -2.07 14.08 -7.55
C VAL A 153 -0.64 14.23 -7.02
N ASP A 154 -0.03 13.12 -6.61
CA ASP A 154 1.36 13.08 -6.15
C ASP A 154 2.35 13.10 -7.30
N ILE A 155 1.98 12.64 -8.50
CA ILE A 155 2.86 12.73 -9.67
C ILE A 155 3.30 14.19 -9.93
N ALA A 156 2.51 15.18 -9.51
CA ALA A 156 2.85 16.60 -9.59
C ALA A 156 3.57 17.17 -8.33
N LYS A 157 3.46 16.51 -7.17
CA LYS A 157 3.91 17.04 -5.86
C LYS A 157 5.00 16.18 -5.17
N SER A 158 5.22 14.93 -5.55
CA SER A 158 5.98 13.90 -4.81
C SER A 158 7.49 13.91 -5.05
N TRP A 159 7.98 14.84 -5.86
CA TRP A 159 9.37 14.81 -6.36
C TRP A 159 10.43 15.05 -5.28
N TRP A 160 10.04 15.40 -4.04
CA TRP A 160 10.95 15.85 -2.98
C TRP A 160 11.18 14.83 -1.85
N LYS A 161 10.40 13.75 -1.74
CA LYS A 161 10.45 12.86 -0.55
C LYS A 161 10.41 11.36 -0.89
N THR A 162 11.42 10.87 -1.60
CA THR A 162 11.62 9.42 -1.73
C THR A 162 11.97 8.79 -0.37
N ARG A 163 11.31 7.70 0.00
CA ARG A 163 11.53 7.01 1.29
C ARG A 163 12.31 5.72 1.15
N GLN A 164 13.29 5.51 2.01
CA GLN A 164 13.93 4.20 2.12
C GLN A 164 13.06 3.32 3.01
N CYS A 165 12.25 2.47 2.38
CA CYS A 165 11.41 1.51 3.07
C CYS A 165 11.77 0.11 2.59
N ARG A 166 12.74 -0.52 3.26
CA ARG A 166 13.26 -1.82 2.82
C ARG A 166 12.18 -2.89 2.85
N ALA A 167 11.44 -3.01 3.95
CA ALA A 167 10.39 -4.01 4.12
C ALA A 167 9.33 -3.94 3.00
N LEU A 168 8.81 -2.74 2.72
CA LEU A 168 7.85 -2.55 1.64
C LEU A 168 8.46 -2.85 0.26
N SER A 169 9.66 -2.35 -0.02
CA SER A 169 10.30 -2.57 -1.33
C SER A 169 10.56 -4.06 -1.57
N CYS A 170 10.97 -4.80 -0.54
CA CYS A 170 11.13 -6.25 -0.59
C CYS A 170 9.78 -6.94 -0.82
N ALA A 171 8.75 -6.55 -0.07
CA ALA A 171 7.40 -7.10 -0.22
C ALA A 171 6.85 -6.88 -1.65
N LEU A 172 7.09 -5.72 -2.26
CA LEU A 172 6.71 -5.44 -3.65
C LEU A 172 7.50 -6.30 -4.65
N GLY A 173 8.78 -6.54 -4.39
CA GLY A 173 9.58 -7.49 -5.17
C GLY A 173 8.99 -8.90 -5.13
N ASP A 174 8.66 -9.40 -3.94
CA ASP A 174 8.04 -10.72 -3.77
C ASP A 174 6.61 -10.79 -4.35
N LEU A 175 5.90 -9.66 -4.40
CA LEU A 175 4.59 -9.54 -5.02
C LEU A 175 4.63 -9.51 -6.55
N SER A 176 5.72 -9.00 -7.12
CA SER A 176 5.86 -8.69 -8.54
C SER A 176 5.43 -9.82 -9.49
N PRO A 177 5.65 -11.12 -9.19
CA PRO A 177 5.15 -12.21 -10.03
C PRO A 177 3.64 -12.22 -10.30
N ARG A 178 2.84 -11.58 -9.43
CA ARG A 178 1.38 -11.50 -9.51
C ARG A 178 0.88 -10.17 -10.09
N LEU A 179 1.77 -9.18 -10.21
CA LEU A 179 1.40 -7.83 -10.60
C LEU A 179 1.38 -7.68 -12.12
N SER A 180 0.38 -6.96 -12.64
CA SER A 180 0.34 -6.42 -14.00
C SER A 180 0.90 -4.99 -14.06
N CYS A 181 0.78 -4.22 -12.97
CA CYS A 181 1.28 -2.86 -12.84
C CYS A 181 2.03 -2.69 -11.52
N LEU A 182 3.22 -2.07 -11.59
CA LEU A 182 4.02 -1.70 -10.43
C LEU A 182 4.61 -0.29 -10.60
N ASP A 183 4.18 0.62 -9.74
CA ASP A 183 4.83 1.92 -9.51
C ASP A 183 5.66 1.85 -8.22
N ALA A 184 6.98 1.93 -8.38
CA ALA A 184 7.95 2.00 -7.30
C ALA A 184 8.72 3.34 -7.32
N SER A 185 8.19 4.37 -7.97
CA SER A 185 8.90 5.63 -8.19
C SER A 185 9.06 6.50 -6.95
N SER A 186 8.15 6.38 -5.97
CA SER A 186 8.24 7.00 -4.64
C SER A 186 9.22 6.31 -3.68
N LEU A 187 9.76 5.13 -4.02
CA LEU A 187 10.65 4.36 -3.15
C LEU A 187 12.12 4.70 -3.39
N LYS A 188 12.82 5.09 -2.34
CA LYS A 188 14.29 5.18 -2.34
C LYS A 188 14.86 3.77 -2.13
N LEU A 189 15.34 3.17 -3.21
CA LEU A 189 15.92 1.84 -3.15
C LEU A 189 17.33 1.89 -2.57
N ASP A 190 17.66 0.92 -1.72
CA ASP A 190 19.04 0.56 -1.39
C ASP A 190 19.46 -0.68 -2.17
N ARG A 191 20.70 -1.17 -1.95
CA ARG A 191 21.21 -2.35 -2.64
C ARG A 191 20.31 -3.59 -2.44
N ILE A 192 19.77 -3.80 -1.24
CA ILE A 192 18.96 -4.96 -0.89
C ILE A 192 17.57 -4.83 -1.52
N SER A 193 16.93 -3.68 -1.36
CA SER A 193 15.63 -3.40 -1.97
C SER A 193 15.67 -3.49 -3.50
N THR A 194 16.76 -3.01 -4.12
CA THR A 194 16.99 -3.15 -5.57
C THR A 194 17.07 -4.60 -5.98
N GLU A 195 17.75 -5.43 -5.19
CA GLU A 195 17.89 -6.85 -5.46
C GLU A 195 16.56 -7.60 -5.36
N CYS A 196 15.77 -7.35 -4.31
CA CYS A 196 14.45 -7.94 -4.17
C CYS A 196 13.53 -7.55 -5.33
N LEU A 197 13.48 -6.26 -5.68
CA LEU A 197 12.68 -5.80 -6.83
C LEU A 197 13.16 -6.40 -8.16
N ALA A 198 14.47 -6.41 -8.41
CA ALA A 198 15.02 -7.00 -9.62
C ALA A 198 14.68 -8.50 -9.75
N ASN A 199 14.79 -9.24 -8.65
CA ASN A 199 14.42 -10.66 -8.62
C ASN A 199 12.92 -10.87 -8.88
N GLY A 200 12.08 -9.99 -8.32
CA GLY A 200 10.64 -9.96 -8.55
C GLY A 200 10.28 -9.70 -10.01
N ILE A 201 10.83 -8.63 -10.59
CA ILE A 201 10.59 -8.21 -11.98
C ILE A 201 11.01 -9.32 -12.96
N THR A 202 12.16 -9.95 -12.73
CA THR A 202 12.67 -11.04 -13.58
C THR A 202 11.69 -12.21 -13.68
N LYS A 203 10.89 -12.46 -12.63
CA LYS A 203 9.91 -13.55 -12.54
C LYS A 203 8.48 -13.09 -12.83
N SER A 204 8.29 -11.84 -13.24
CA SER A 204 6.98 -11.21 -13.35
C SER A 204 6.41 -11.21 -14.75
N ASN A 205 5.08 -11.05 -14.80
CA ASN A 205 4.32 -10.73 -16.00
C ASN A 205 3.88 -9.25 -15.99
N LEU A 206 4.70 -8.37 -15.41
CA LEU A 206 4.43 -6.94 -15.37
C LEU A 206 4.27 -6.41 -16.80
N ARG A 207 3.21 -5.63 -17.02
CA ARG A 207 2.97 -4.89 -18.27
C ARG A 207 3.37 -3.44 -18.16
N HIS A 208 3.25 -2.87 -16.96
CA HIS A 208 3.59 -1.49 -16.66
C HIS A 208 4.53 -1.45 -15.46
N LEU A 209 5.67 -0.79 -15.62
CA LEU A 209 6.66 -0.59 -14.56
C LEU A 209 7.08 0.86 -14.52
N ARG A 210 7.01 1.48 -13.35
CA ARG A 210 7.54 2.82 -13.11
C ARG A 210 8.57 2.79 -11.99
N LEU A 211 9.74 3.37 -12.26
CA LEU A 211 10.89 3.38 -11.35
C LEU A 211 11.38 4.79 -11.04
N CYS A 212 12.08 4.96 -9.92
CA CYS A 212 12.74 6.21 -9.56
C CYS A 212 14.06 6.40 -10.33
N ASN A 213 14.33 7.60 -10.85
CA ASN A 213 15.62 7.92 -11.52
C ASN A 213 16.74 8.33 -10.54
N GLY A 214 16.56 8.15 -9.23
CA GLY A 214 17.50 8.60 -8.18
C GLY A 214 18.54 7.58 -7.74
N MET A 215 18.82 6.56 -8.54
CA MET A 215 19.63 5.40 -8.14
C MET A 215 21.09 5.48 -8.61
N SER A 216 21.99 4.74 -7.95
CA SER A 216 23.37 4.58 -8.44
C SER A 216 23.39 3.85 -9.80
N ALA A 217 24.45 4.06 -10.60
CA ALA A 217 24.63 3.36 -11.87
C ALA A 217 24.63 1.82 -11.70
N SER A 218 25.18 1.31 -10.60
CA SER A 218 25.20 -0.12 -10.30
C SER A 218 23.78 -0.68 -10.08
N MET A 219 22.97 0.00 -9.28
CA MET A 219 21.58 -0.39 -9.02
C MET A 219 20.72 -0.28 -10.28
N THR A 220 20.90 0.80 -11.04
CA THR A 220 20.21 1.02 -12.31
C THR A 220 20.48 -0.12 -13.30
N ARG A 221 21.75 -0.52 -13.47
CA ARG A 221 22.10 -1.67 -14.33
C ARG A 221 21.43 -2.97 -13.88
N LYS A 222 21.37 -3.23 -12.57
CA LYS A 222 20.71 -4.44 -12.04
C LYS A 222 19.22 -4.46 -12.37
N LEU A 223 18.51 -3.35 -12.17
CA LEU A 223 17.10 -3.24 -12.53
C LEU A 223 16.88 -3.32 -14.05
N MET A 224 17.72 -2.67 -14.86
CA MET A 224 17.61 -2.78 -16.32
C MET A 224 17.78 -4.22 -16.80
N SER A 225 18.72 -4.98 -16.21
CA SER A 225 18.88 -6.41 -16.53
C SER A 225 17.62 -7.21 -16.20
N ALA A 226 16.96 -6.93 -15.07
CA ALA A 226 15.70 -7.57 -14.72
C ALA A 226 14.56 -7.16 -15.68
N VAL A 227 14.49 -5.88 -16.05
CA VAL A 227 13.52 -5.34 -17.00
C VAL A 227 13.65 -6.01 -18.37
N ILE A 228 14.88 -6.15 -18.89
CA ILE A 228 15.14 -6.85 -20.17
C ILE A 228 14.67 -8.31 -20.11
N SER A 229 14.69 -8.92 -18.93
CA SER A 229 14.23 -10.30 -18.73
C SER A 229 12.71 -10.44 -18.63
N CYS A 230 11.98 -9.34 -18.37
CA CYS A 230 10.53 -9.32 -18.28
C CYS A 230 9.90 -9.14 -19.67
N GLN A 231 9.58 -10.25 -20.33
CA GLN A 231 9.07 -10.27 -21.70
C GLN A 231 7.66 -9.67 -21.86
N SER A 232 6.89 -9.60 -20.77
CA SER A 232 5.52 -9.08 -20.76
C SER A 232 5.44 -7.56 -20.67
N LEU A 233 6.56 -6.86 -20.48
CA LEU A 233 6.59 -5.44 -20.23
C LEU A 233 6.27 -4.64 -21.50
N THR A 234 5.26 -3.76 -21.40
CA THR A 234 4.78 -2.92 -22.50
C THR A 234 5.00 -1.42 -22.26
N SER A 235 5.12 -1.02 -20.99
CA SER A 235 5.45 0.35 -20.60
C SER A 235 6.50 0.36 -19.50
N LEU A 236 7.55 1.16 -19.72
CA LEU A 236 8.60 1.45 -18.75
C LEU A 236 8.73 2.96 -18.60
N GLU A 237 8.57 3.44 -17.38
CA GLU A 237 8.66 4.86 -17.07
C GLU A 237 9.69 5.12 -15.97
N PHE A 238 10.44 6.22 -16.10
CA PHE A 238 11.33 6.70 -15.06
C PHE A 238 10.84 8.04 -14.55
N ALA A 239 10.53 8.11 -13.26
CA ALA A 239 10.29 9.38 -12.60
C ALA A 239 11.62 10.12 -12.42
N ALA A 240 11.84 11.16 -13.23
CA ALA A 240 13.01 12.02 -13.10
C ALA A 240 12.92 12.86 -11.82
N ARG A 241 14.02 12.93 -11.05
CA ARG A 241 14.18 14.02 -10.09
C ARG A 241 14.53 15.25 -10.90
N SER A 242 13.68 16.29 -10.90
CA SER A 242 14.09 17.58 -11.45
C SER A 242 15.31 18.07 -10.67
N LEU A 243 16.47 18.15 -11.31
CA LEU A 243 17.67 18.80 -10.79
C LEU A 243 17.54 20.33 -10.77
N LEU A 244 16.31 20.86 -10.58
CA LEU A 244 16.12 22.27 -10.31
C LEU A 244 16.47 22.53 -8.84
N GLN A 245 17.77 22.52 -8.58
CA GLN A 245 18.34 23.48 -7.67
C GLN A 245 18.28 24.86 -8.32
N VAL A 246 17.99 25.84 -7.47
CA VAL A 246 18.47 27.22 -7.40
C VAL A 246 17.29 28.19 -7.26
N PRO A 247 17.34 29.12 -6.28
CA PRO A 247 18.52 29.54 -5.50
C PRO A 247 18.65 28.88 -4.13
#